data_AF-A0AAD3RNB3-F1
#
_entry.id   AF-A0AAD3RNB3-F1
#
_cell.length_a   1.000
_cell.length_b   1.000
_cell.length_c   1.000
_cell.angle_alpha   90.00
_cell.angle_beta   90.00
_cell.angle_gamma   90.00
#
_symmetry.space_group_name_H-M   'P 1'
#
loop_
_entity.id
_entity.type
_entity.pdbx_description
1 polymer ?
#
loop_
_entity_poly.entity_id
_entity_poly.type
_entity_poly.pdbx_seq_one_letter_code
_entity_poly.pdbx_strand_id
1 'polypeptide(L)'
;MSRAQMRTSDGLMDGLTTNGVLVMHPAGEYVSVPAPCLGREISVCGNVFALRETRSAQQRGKLVENESNTLQDGSLIDLCGATLLWRTPAG
;
A
#
# COMPACT_ATOMS: atom_id res chain seq x y z
N MET A 1 0.72 19.03 11.47
CA MET A 1 0.56 18.03 10.39
C MET A 1 -0.82 17.40 10.53
N SER A 2 -1.63 17.36 9.47
CA SER A 2 -2.99 16.78 9.49
C SER A 2 -3.01 15.41 8.80
N ARG A 3 -3.83 14.49 9.33
CA ARG A 3 -4.07 13.15 8.73
C ARG A 3 -5.26 13.21 7.78
N ALA A 4 -5.21 12.50 6.66
CA ALA A 4 -6.35 12.35 5.76
C ALA A 4 -7.36 11.39 6.40
N GLN A 5 -8.55 11.88 6.74
CA GLN A 5 -9.66 11.08 7.28
C GLN A 5 -10.82 11.11 6.29
N MET A 6 -11.54 10.01 6.19
CA MET A 6 -12.71 9.88 5.32
C MET A 6 -13.75 8.97 5.95
N ARG A 7 -14.97 9.07 5.43
CA ARG A 7 -15.97 7.99 5.58
C ARG A 7 -15.89 7.05 4.38
N THR A 8 -15.94 5.76 4.66
CA THR A 8 -16.05 4.69 3.67
C THR A 8 -17.51 4.50 3.24
N SER A 9 -17.73 3.73 2.17
CA SER A 9 -19.07 3.50 1.58
C SER A 9 -20.04 2.79 2.55
N ASP A 10 -19.50 2.01 3.48
CA ASP A 10 -20.22 1.36 4.59
C ASP A 10 -20.51 2.31 5.78
N GLY A 11 -20.08 3.57 5.70
CA GLY A 11 -20.29 4.59 6.73
C GLY A 11 -19.27 4.56 7.87
N LEU A 12 -18.29 3.65 7.84
CA LEU A 12 -17.20 3.61 8.82
C LEU A 12 -16.18 4.73 8.57
N MET A 13 -15.34 4.99 9.57
CA MET A 13 -14.25 5.96 9.46
C MET A 13 -12.96 5.25 9.08
N ASP A 14 -12.23 5.82 8.13
CA ASP A 14 -10.90 5.37 7.71
C ASP A 14 -9.95 6.58 7.56
N GLY A 15 -8.66 6.32 7.39
CA GLY A 15 -7.70 7.37 7.11
C GLY A 15 -6.34 6.84 6.66
N LEU A 16 -5.52 7.77 6.17
CA LEU A 16 -4.13 7.52 5.83
C LEU A 16 -3.22 8.17 6.86
N THR A 17 -2.10 7.50 7.19
CA THR A 17 -1.07 8.06 8.06
C THR A 17 -0.35 9.21 7.35
N THR A 18 0.37 10.08 8.08
CA THR A 18 1.02 11.26 7.47
C THR A 18 1.92 10.90 6.30
N ASN A 19 2.77 9.89 6.49
CA ASN A 19 3.75 9.47 5.48
C ASN A 19 3.33 8.23 4.69
N GLY A 20 2.25 7.54 5.08
CA GLY A 20 1.79 6.33 4.40
C GLY A 20 2.64 5.09 4.69
N VAL A 21 1.97 3.93 4.66
CA VAL A 21 2.59 2.60 4.60
C VAL A 21 2.37 2.09 3.18
N LEU A 22 3.46 1.75 2.49
CA LEU A 22 3.36 1.27 1.10
C LEU A 22 3.63 -0.23 1.04
N VAL A 23 2.78 -0.96 0.33
CA VAL A 23 2.95 -2.39 0.06
C VAL A 23 3.13 -2.60 -1.44
N MET A 24 4.06 -3.46 -1.79
CA MET A 24 4.36 -3.80 -3.17
C MET A 24 4.52 -5.30 -3.32
N HIS A 25 3.74 -5.88 -4.22
CA HIS A 25 3.84 -7.29 -4.60
C HIS A 25 4.68 -7.39 -5.88
N PRO A 26 5.86 -8.01 -5.86
CA PRO A 26 6.62 -8.24 -7.07
C PRO A 26 5.80 -9.13 -8.03
N ALA A 27 5.69 -8.71 -9.29
CA ALA A 27 4.96 -9.46 -10.30
C ALA A 27 5.90 -10.43 -11.03
N GLY A 28 5.53 -11.70 -11.06
CA GLY A 28 6.21 -12.77 -11.82
C GLY A 28 7.32 -13.50 -11.07
N GLU A 29 7.73 -14.65 -11.61
CA GLU A 29 9.05 -15.20 -11.34
C GLU A 29 10.11 -14.24 -11.89
N TYR A 30 11.35 -14.35 -11.43
CA TYR A 30 12.49 -13.47 -11.73
C TYR A 30 12.95 -13.51 -13.22
N VAL A 31 12.02 -13.43 -14.18
CA VAL A 31 12.26 -13.72 -15.60
C VAL A 31 11.89 -12.53 -16.49
N SER A 32 12.96 -12.03 -17.10
CA SER A 32 13.15 -11.24 -18.32
C SER A 32 12.57 -9.83 -18.49
N VAL A 33 11.42 -9.43 -17.93
CA VAL A 33 11.05 -7.99 -17.85
C VAL A 33 10.12 -7.78 -16.65
N PRO A 34 10.59 -7.22 -15.53
CA PRO A 34 9.70 -6.91 -14.42
C PRO A 34 8.70 -5.85 -14.88
N ALA A 35 7.42 -6.22 -14.95
CA ALA A 35 6.37 -5.21 -14.95
C ALA A 35 6.63 -4.32 -13.71
N PRO A 36 6.59 -2.98 -13.83
CA PRO A 36 6.89 -2.11 -12.70
C PRO A 36 5.96 -2.48 -11.56
N CYS A 37 6.55 -3.03 -10.50
CA CYS A 37 5.86 -3.40 -9.28
C CYS A 37 5.24 -2.13 -8.71
N LEU A 38 3.91 -2.05 -8.76
CA LEU A 38 3.19 -0.84 -8.41
C LEU A 38 2.94 -0.83 -6.91
N GLY A 39 3.54 0.11 -6.20
CA GLY A 39 3.27 0.32 -4.78
C GLY A 39 1.81 0.75 -4.56
N ARG A 40 1.21 0.24 -3.50
CA ARG A 40 -0.09 0.67 -2.97
C ARG A 40 0.07 1.27 -1.60
N GLU A 41 -0.67 2.33 -1.34
CA GLU A 41 -0.78 2.88 0.01
C GLU A 41 -1.90 2.15 0.76
N ILE A 42 -1.60 1.66 1.95
CA ILE A 42 -2.57 0.95 2.79
C ILE A 42 -3.10 1.89 3.86
N SER A 43 -4.44 1.97 3.97
CA SER A 43 -5.09 2.78 4.99
C SER A 43 -5.04 2.14 6.38
N VAL A 44 -5.43 2.91 7.40
CA VAL A 44 -5.51 2.42 8.78
C VAL A 44 -6.44 1.22 8.90
N CYS A 45 -7.55 1.21 8.15
CA CYS A 45 -8.48 0.09 8.12
C CYS A 45 -8.14 -1.00 7.08
N GLY A 46 -7.00 -0.88 6.37
CA GLY A 46 -6.54 -1.89 5.42
C GLY A 46 -7.07 -1.75 3.99
N ASN A 47 -7.74 -0.65 3.65
CA ASN A 47 -8.16 -0.36 2.28
C ASN A 47 -6.94 -0.02 1.40
N VAL A 48 -7.02 -0.38 0.13
CA VAL A 48 -5.92 -0.24 -0.83
C VAL A 48 -6.12 1.03 -1.67
N PHE A 49 -5.12 1.90 -1.67
CA PHE A 49 -5.10 3.13 -2.45
C PHE A 49 -3.93 3.14 -3.42
N ALA A 50 -4.12 3.79 -4.58
CA ALA A 50 -3.00 4.21 -5.40
C ALA A 50 -2.08 5.17 -4.63
N LEU A 51 -0.83 5.30 -5.07
CA LEU A 51 0.08 6.28 -4.48
C LEU A 51 -0.47 7.70 -4.60
N ARG A 52 -0.13 8.53 -3.62
CA ARG A 52 -0.28 9.98 -3.72
C ARG A 52 0.68 10.53 -4.78
N GLU A 53 0.43 11.77 -5.22
CA GLU A 53 1.32 12.44 -6.18
C GLU A 53 2.76 12.56 -5.66
N THR A 54 2.92 12.86 -4.37
CA THR A 54 4.21 12.86 -3.66
C THR A 54 4.06 12.21 -2.29
N ARG A 55 5.16 11.69 -1.74
CA ARG A 55 5.18 11.17 -0.36
C ARG A 55 4.69 12.26 0.59
N SER A 56 3.81 11.89 1.51
CA SER A 56 3.24 12.79 2.52
C SER A 56 2.29 13.90 2.00
N ALA A 57 1.94 13.90 0.70
CA ALA A 57 0.92 14.81 0.17
C ALA A 57 -0.42 14.66 0.92
N GLN A 58 -1.18 15.73 1.11
CA GLN A 58 -2.48 15.64 1.80
C GLN A 58 -3.55 14.95 0.95
N GLN A 59 -3.42 15.05 -0.37
CA GLN A 59 -4.31 14.42 -1.32
C GLN A 59 -4.02 12.91 -1.38
N ARG A 60 -5.00 12.10 -0.99
CA ARG A 60 -4.94 10.65 -1.16
C ARG A 60 -4.96 10.25 -2.64
N GLY A 61 -4.42 9.07 -2.94
CA GLY A 61 -4.66 8.40 -4.22
C GLY A 61 -6.09 7.88 -4.35
N LYS A 62 -6.40 7.29 -5.51
CA LYS A 62 -7.70 6.65 -5.78
C LYS A 62 -7.82 5.32 -5.03
N LEU A 63 -9.02 4.98 -4.57
CA LEU A 63 -9.32 3.66 -4.01
C LEU A 63 -9.18 2.61 -5.11
N VAL A 64 -8.60 1.45 -4.78
CA VAL A 64 -8.38 0.32 -5.69
C VAL A 64 -9.14 -0.88 -5.12
N GLU A 65 -10.37 -1.08 -5.58
CA GLU A 65 -11.29 -2.09 -5.02
C GLU A 65 -10.94 -3.52 -5.43
N ASN A 66 -10.14 -3.69 -6.48
CA ASN A 66 -9.78 -4.99 -7.04
C ASN A 66 -8.44 -5.55 -6.51
N GLU A 67 -7.87 -4.93 -5.47
CA GLU A 67 -6.62 -5.37 -4.83
C GLU A 67 -6.81 -5.58 -3.33
N SER A 68 -5.92 -6.35 -2.71
CA SER A 68 -5.99 -6.73 -1.29
C SER A 68 -4.73 -6.30 -0.54
N ASN A 69 -4.89 -6.03 0.76
CA ASN A 69 -3.77 -5.80 1.69
C ASN A 69 -3.13 -7.10 2.22
N THR A 70 -3.57 -8.26 1.74
CA THR A 70 -3.02 -9.56 2.16
C THR A 70 -1.59 -9.71 1.64
N LEU A 71 -0.63 -9.89 2.56
CA LEU A 71 0.77 -10.05 2.20
C LEU A 71 1.02 -11.40 1.52
N GLN A 72 1.71 -11.36 0.37
CA GLN A 72 2.18 -12.51 -0.41
C GLN A 72 3.67 -12.73 -0.15
N ASP A 73 4.18 -13.96 -0.29
CA ASP A 73 5.62 -14.19 -0.20
C ASP A 73 6.38 -13.23 -1.13
N GLY A 74 7.42 -12.58 -0.61
CA GLY A 74 8.19 -11.58 -1.36
C GLY A 74 7.61 -10.16 -1.31
N SER A 75 6.49 -9.92 -0.61
CA SER A 75 5.94 -8.56 -0.49
C SER A 75 6.93 -7.61 0.19
N LEU A 76 7.08 -6.41 -0.37
CA LEU A 76 7.89 -5.34 0.19
C LEU A 76 6.98 -4.32 0.89
N ILE A 77 7.36 -3.93 2.11
CA ILE A 77 6.60 -2.99 2.94
C ILE A 77 7.51 -1.81 3.28
N ASP A 78 7.23 -0.63 2.73
CA ASP A 78 7.96 0.62 3.00
C ASP A 78 7.27 1.41 4.12
N LEU A 79 8.03 1.65 5.19
CA LEU A 79 7.62 2.34 6.42
C LEU A 79 8.23 3.75 6.57
N CYS A 80 8.59 4.39 5.45
CA CYS A 80 9.15 5.74 5.37
C CYS A 80 10.52 5.88 6.07
N GLY A 81 11.47 5.03 5.69
CA GLY A 81 12.84 5.03 6.21
C GLY A 81 13.42 3.63 6.38
N ALA A 82 12.57 2.61 6.37
CA ALA A 82 12.96 1.21 6.29
C ALA A 82 12.00 0.47 5.34
N THR A 83 12.52 -0.57 4.70
CA THR A 83 11.74 -1.51 3.88
C THR A 83 11.83 -2.89 4.50
N LEU A 84 10.69 -3.52 4.75
CA LEU A 84 10.60 -4.89 5.22
C LEU A 84 10.30 -5.82 4.05
N LEU A 85 10.88 -7.02 4.07
CA LEU A 85 10.53 -8.12 3.18
C LEU A 85 9.65 -9.10 3.97
N TRP A 86 8.45 -9.39 3.47
CA TRP A 86 7.60 -10.43 4.01
C TRP A 86 7.93 -11.78 3.38
N ARG A 87 8.01 -12.83 4.22
CA ARG A 87 8.16 -14.22 3.81
C ARG A 87 7.11 -15.08 4.50
N THR A 88 6.51 -15.97 3.74
CA THR A 88 5.70 -17.05 4.27
C THR A 88 6.60 -18.07 4.97
N PRO A 89 6.08 -18.84 5.95
CA PRO A 89 6.88 -19.84 6.67
C PRO A 89 7.48 -20.93 5.78
N ALA A 90 6.89 -21.18 4.60
CA ALA A 90 7.31 -22.24 3.69
C ALA A 90 8.53 -21.89 2.83
N GLY A 91 8.83 -20.59 2.68
CA GLY A 91 9.99 -20.11 1.92
C GLY A 91 9.80 -20.14 0.41
#